data_AF-A0A2R6PVR5-F1
#
_entry.id   AF-A0A2R6PVR5-F1
#
_cell.length_a   1.000
_cell.length_b   1.000
_cell.length_c   1.000
_cell.angle_alpha   90.00
_cell.angle_beta   90.00
_cell.angle_gamma   90.00
#
_symmetry.space_group_name_H-M   'P 1'
#
loop_
_entity.id
_entity.type
_entity.pdbx_description
1 polymer ?
#
loop_
_entity_poly.entity_id
_entity_poly.type
_entity_poly.pdbx_seq_one_letter_code
_entity_poly.pdbx_strand_id
1 'polypeptide(L)'
;MHKVTEDDVYRGYHIPGGSTVIANSWAILHDPATYPDPDKFSPEQFLTDTGELNLDAPEPTAAFGFGRRICPGMYMASDSLWIAAASLLWAFRVEKPEGGEQESPTGNYTSGLVR
;
A
#
# COMPACT_ATOMS: atom_id res chain seq x y z
N MET A 1 -2.05 14.16 6.76
CA MET A 1 -3.18 14.69 7.57
C MET A 1 -3.52 16.08 7.06
N HIS A 2 -4.80 16.36 6.87
CA HIS A 2 -5.30 17.69 6.52
C HIS A 2 -6.19 18.22 7.65
N LYS A 3 -6.37 19.53 7.71
CA LYS A 3 -7.29 20.19 8.63
C LYS A 3 -8.34 20.93 7.81
N VAL A 4 -9.60 20.72 8.15
CA VAL A 4 -10.74 21.45 7.60
C VAL A 4 -10.67 22.89 8.13
N THR A 5 -10.65 23.88 7.24
CA THR A 5 -10.47 25.30 7.64
C THR A 5 -11.77 26.00 8.00
N GLU A 6 -12.89 25.53 7.46
CA GLU A 6 -14.25 26.03 7.67
C GLU A 6 -15.24 24.86 7.51
N ASP A 7 -16.46 25.00 8.02
CA ASP A 7 -17.47 23.96 7.89
C ASP A 7 -17.69 23.53 6.44
N ASP A 8 -17.80 22.22 6.22
CA ASP A 8 -18.01 21.63 4.90
C ASP A 8 -19.12 20.57 4.95
N VAL A 9 -19.70 20.23 3.79
CA VAL A 9 -20.67 19.15 3.64
C VAL A 9 -20.25 18.25 2.50
N TYR A 10 -19.88 17.01 2.83
CA TYR A 10 -19.51 16.00 1.83
C TYR A 10 -20.50 14.84 1.85
N ARG A 11 -21.13 14.53 0.71
CA ARG A 11 -22.12 13.43 0.58
C ARG A 11 -23.21 13.44 1.65
N GLY A 12 -23.65 14.64 2.06
CA GLY A 12 -24.66 14.83 3.11
C GLY A 12 -24.14 14.79 4.54
N TYR A 13 -22.84 14.55 4.76
CA TYR A 13 -22.20 14.61 6.07
C TYR A 13 -21.64 16.01 6.34
N HIS A 14 -22.06 16.64 7.43
CA HIS A 14 -21.46 17.88 7.91
C HIS A 14 -20.11 17.60 8.58
N ILE A 15 -19.07 18.31 8.14
CA ILE A 15 -17.70 18.21 8.63
C ILE A 15 -17.36 19.57 9.25
N PRO A 16 -17.29 19.67 10.59
CA PRO A 16 -17.02 20.93 11.25
C PRO A 16 -15.65 21.50 10.91
N GLY A 17 -15.57 22.82 10.83
CA GLY A 17 -14.33 23.58 10.77
C GLY A 17 -13.40 23.20 11.93
N GLY A 18 -12.12 23.03 11.62
CA GLY A 18 -11.12 22.57 12.58
C GLY A 18 -10.92 21.06 12.65
N SER A 19 -11.80 20.26 12.01
CA SER A 19 -11.69 18.81 11.97
C SER A 19 -10.39 18.33 11.31
N THR A 20 -9.90 17.19 11.78
CA THR A 20 -8.80 16.47 11.14
C THR A 20 -9.33 15.53 10.07
N VAL A 21 -8.71 15.53 8.90
CA VAL A 21 -8.99 14.58 7.81
C VAL A 21 -7.79 13.69 7.57
N ILE A 22 -8.02 12.38 7.64
CA ILE A 22 -7.06 11.33 7.33
C ILE A 22 -7.60 10.55 6.14
N ALA A 23 -6.83 10.50 5.05
CA ALA A 23 -7.14 9.62 3.94
C ALA A 23 -6.78 8.19 4.36
N ASN A 24 -7.77 7.30 4.37
CA ASN A 24 -7.59 5.93 4.84
C ASN A 24 -7.06 5.04 3.70
N SER A 25 -5.77 5.16 3.40
CA SER A 25 -5.12 4.34 2.37
C SER A 25 -5.23 2.85 2.66
N TRP A 26 -5.24 2.44 3.94
CA TRP A 26 -5.40 1.03 4.31
C TRP A 26 -6.75 0.49 3.83
N ALA A 27 -7.86 1.18 4.15
CA ALA A 27 -9.19 0.77 3.71
C ALA A 27 -9.37 0.82 2.19
N ILE A 28 -8.74 1.78 1.50
CA ILE A 28 -8.77 1.85 0.02
C ILE A 28 -8.06 0.64 -0.59
N LEU A 29 -6.90 0.28 -0.05
CA LEU A 29 -6.09 -0.84 -0.54
C LEU A 29 -6.58 -2.22 -0.03
N HIS A 30 -7.56 -2.24 0.88
CA HIS A 30 -8.19 -3.46 1.40
C HIS A 30 -9.70 -3.50 1.14
N ASP A 31 -10.19 -2.75 0.15
CA ASP A 31 -11.58 -2.83 -0.26
C ASP A 31 -11.83 -4.14 -1.05
N PRO A 32 -12.62 -5.10 -0.55
CA PRO A 32 -12.86 -6.38 -1.21
C PRO A 32 -13.60 -6.25 -2.55
N ALA A 33 -14.26 -5.12 -2.82
CA ALA A 33 -14.86 -4.85 -4.13
C ALA A 33 -13.79 -4.53 -5.19
N THR A 34 -12.64 -4.02 -4.77
CA THR A 34 -11.51 -3.63 -5.63
C THR A 34 -10.42 -4.70 -5.64
N TYR A 35 -10.10 -5.26 -4.47
CA TYR A 35 -9.08 -6.29 -4.25
C TYR A 35 -9.74 -7.51 -3.58
N PRO A 36 -10.20 -8.51 -4.35
CA PRO A 36 -10.75 -9.74 -3.78
C PRO A 36 -9.75 -10.44 -2.85
N ASP A 37 -10.21 -10.92 -1.70
CA ASP A 37 -9.36 -11.49 -0.64
C ASP A 37 -8.17 -10.58 -0.25
N PRO A 38 -8.41 -9.32 0.17
CA PRO A 38 -7.37 -8.29 0.26
C PRO A 38 -6.27 -8.59 1.28
N ASP A 39 -6.54 -9.43 2.28
CA ASP A 39 -5.56 -9.84 3.29
C ASP A 39 -4.58 -10.91 2.78
N LYS A 40 -4.88 -11.54 1.63
CA LYS A 40 -4.03 -12.55 1.02
C LYS A 40 -2.95 -11.88 0.17
N PHE A 41 -1.69 -12.20 0.43
CA PHE A 41 -0.59 -11.83 -0.47
C PHE A 41 -0.69 -12.64 -1.77
N SER A 42 -1.19 -12.01 -2.84
CA SER A 42 -1.36 -12.63 -4.17
C SER A 42 -0.77 -11.75 -5.28
N PRO A 43 0.54 -11.85 -5.59
CA PRO A 43 1.15 -11.09 -6.68
C PRO A 43 0.45 -11.27 -8.03
N GLU A 44 -0.14 -12.44 -8.27
CA GLU A 44 -0.82 -12.82 -9.50
C GLU A 44 -2.08 -11.98 -9.78
N GLN A 45 -2.63 -11.28 -8.78
CA GLN A 45 -3.80 -10.41 -8.97
C GLN A 45 -3.53 -9.25 -9.94
N PHE A 46 -2.25 -8.94 -10.20
CA PHE A 46 -1.81 -7.92 -11.15
C PHE A 46 -1.46 -8.52 -12.52
N LEU A 47 -1.73 -9.81 -12.74
CA LEU A 47 -1.45 -10.51 -13.99
C LEU A 47 -2.76 -10.99 -14.64
N THR A 48 -2.73 -11.16 -15.95
CA THR A 48 -3.76 -11.85 -16.72
C THR A 48 -3.60 -13.37 -16.58
N ASP A 49 -4.60 -14.14 -17.01
CA ASP A 49 -4.53 -15.62 -17.04
C ASP A 49 -3.37 -16.15 -17.92
N THR A 50 -2.88 -15.33 -18.87
CA THR A 50 -1.72 -15.65 -19.72
C THR A 50 -0.38 -15.31 -19.07
N GLY A 51 -0.39 -14.71 -17.88
CA GLY A 51 0.81 -14.28 -17.14
C GLY A 51 1.38 -12.93 -17.59
N GLU A 52 0.65 -12.17 -18.40
CA GLU A 52 1.01 -10.81 -18.79
C GLU A 52 0.52 -9.80 -17.74
N LEU A 53 1.03 -8.57 -17.75
CA LEU A 53 0.54 -7.53 -16.85
C LEU A 53 -0.93 -7.21 -17.15
N ASN A 54 -1.77 -7.26 -16.12
CA ASN A 54 -3.17 -6.85 -16.22
C ASN A 54 -3.27 -5.33 -16.08
N LEU A 55 -3.43 -4.64 -17.20
CA LEU A 55 -3.54 -3.16 -17.24
C LEU A 55 -4.87 -2.64 -16.67
N ASP A 56 -5.87 -3.51 -16.49
CA ASP A 56 -7.14 -3.17 -15.84
C ASP A 56 -7.06 -3.33 -14.31
N ALA A 57 -5.98 -3.93 -13.78
CA ALA A 57 -5.78 -4.05 -12.35
C ALA A 57 -5.58 -2.65 -11.72
N PRO A 58 -6.22 -2.35 -10.57
CA PRO A 58 -6.06 -1.05 -9.93
C PRO A 58 -4.65 -0.83 -9.40
N GLU A 59 -3.94 0.14 -9.96
CA GLU A 59 -2.61 0.55 -9.50
C GLU A 59 -2.66 1.00 -8.02
N PRO A 60 -1.86 0.40 -7.11
CA PRO A 60 -1.94 0.65 -5.67
C PRO A 60 -1.27 1.98 -5.23
N THR A 61 -1.43 3.04 -6.03
CA THR A 61 -0.79 4.35 -5.84
C THR A 61 -1.21 5.05 -4.54
N ALA A 62 -2.35 4.68 -3.94
CA ALA A 62 -2.80 5.17 -2.65
C ALA A 62 -1.79 4.93 -1.50
N ALA A 63 -0.87 3.96 -1.68
CA ALA A 63 0.25 3.74 -0.77
C ALA A 63 1.23 4.93 -0.72
N PHE A 64 1.28 5.74 -1.77
CA PHE A 64 2.15 6.92 -1.89
C PHE A 64 1.45 8.24 -1.54
N GLY A 65 0.18 8.20 -1.14
CA GLY A 65 -0.61 9.38 -0.79
C GLY A 65 -1.36 9.99 -1.98
N PHE A 66 -1.72 11.28 -1.90
CA PHE A 66 -2.74 11.86 -2.78
C PHE A 66 -2.45 13.33 -3.16
N GLY A 67 -2.89 13.69 -4.36
CA GLY A 67 -2.93 15.08 -4.85
C GLY A 67 -1.57 15.78 -4.85
N ARG A 68 -1.55 17.08 -4.54
CA ARG A 68 -0.32 17.91 -4.52
C ARG A 68 0.73 17.49 -3.50
N ARG A 69 0.40 16.58 -2.58
CA ARG A 69 1.30 16.05 -1.55
C ARG A 69 1.57 14.54 -1.73
N ILE A 70 1.28 13.98 -2.90
CA ILE A 70 1.69 12.62 -3.24
C ILE A 70 3.22 12.51 -3.17
N CYS A 71 3.72 11.34 -2.75
CA CYS A 71 5.14 11.11 -2.57
C CYS A 71 5.92 11.42 -3.87
N PRO A 72 6.78 12.45 -3.89
CA PRO A 72 7.55 12.76 -5.09
C PRO A 72 8.58 11.67 -5.41
N GLY A 73 8.95 10.86 -4.43
CA GLY A 73 9.89 9.75 -4.57
C GLY A 73 9.25 8.44 -5.04
N MET A 74 7.96 8.40 -5.38
CA MET A 74 7.27 7.14 -5.72
C MET A 74 7.95 6.38 -6.87
N TYR A 75 8.38 7.08 -7.93
CA TYR A 75 9.04 6.46 -9.07
C TYR A 75 10.42 5.90 -8.69
N MET A 76 11.22 6.69 -7.98
CA MET A 76 12.52 6.25 -7.47
C MET A 76 12.37 5.04 -6.53
N ALA A 77 11.36 5.04 -5.67
CA ALA A 77 11.09 3.93 -4.75
C ALA A 77 10.72 2.65 -5.51
N SER A 78 9.82 2.74 -6.50
CA SER A 78 9.43 1.60 -7.35
C SER A 78 10.62 1.04 -8.12
N ASP A 79 11.40 1.90 -8.78
CA ASP A 79 12.59 1.48 -9.55
C ASP A 79 13.65 0.84 -8.64
N SER A 80 13.89 1.43 -7.47
CA SER A 80 14.84 0.91 -6.49
C SER A 80 14.40 -0.45 -5.94
N LEU A 81 13.10 -0.63 -5.66
CA LEU A 81 12.55 -1.89 -5.18
C LEU A 81 12.64 -2.98 -6.25
N TRP A 82 12.36 -2.63 -7.51
CA TRP A 82 12.51 -3.54 -8.64
C TRP A 82 13.96 -4.03 -8.80
N ILE A 83 14.91 -3.10 -8.80
CA ILE A 83 16.35 -3.43 -8.89
C ILE A 83 16.78 -4.31 -7.71
N ALA A 84 16.33 -3.97 -6.49
CA ALA A 84 16.65 -4.76 -5.31
C ALA A 84 16.10 -6.18 -5.41
N ALA A 85 14.83 -6.35 -5.80
CA ALA A 85 14.22 -7.67 -5.96
C ALA A 85 14.94 -8.50 -7.02
N ALA A 86 15.20 -7.93 -8.20
CA ALA A 86 15.93 -8.60 -9.28
C ALA A 86 17.35 -9.00 -8.86
N SER A 87 18.06 -8.12 -8.15
CA SER A 87 19.42 -8.39 -7.67
C SER A 87 19.44 -9.49 -6.62
N LEU A 88 18.48 -9.50 -5.69
CA LEU A 88 18.36 -10.53 -4.67
C LEU A 88 18.08 -11.90 -5.28
N LEU A 89 17.15 -11.98 -6.24
CA LEU A 89 16.82 -13.22 -6.93
C LEU A 89 17.96 -13.73 -7.82
N TRP A 90 18.78 -12.83 -8.37
CA TRP A 90 19.95 -13.19 -9.14
C TRP A 90 21.10 -13.71 -8.27
N ALA A 91 21.38 -13.03 -7.15
CA ALA A 91 22.53 -13.34 -6.30
C ALA A 91 22.29 -14.45 -5.27
N PHE A 92 21.05 -14.65 -4.85
CA PHE A 92 20.71 -15.52 -3.72
C PHE A 92 19.52 -16.43 -4.00
N ARG A 93 19.51 -17.57 -3.32
CA ARG A 93 18.33 -18.40 -3.13
C ARG A 93 17.81 -18.13 -1.72
N VAL A 94 16.62 -17.53 -1.63
CA VAL A 94 16.01 -17.16 -0.35
C VAL A 94 15.14 -18.30 0.14
N GLU A 95 15.46 -18.85 1.31
CA GLU A 95 14.75 -19.98 1.91
C GLU A 95 14.49 -19.74 3.40
N LYS A 96 13.57 -20.51 3.96
CA LYS A 96 13.33 -20.50 5.41
C LYS A 96 14.51 -21.14 6.14
N PRO A 97 14.87 -20.68 7.35
CA PRO A 97 15.88 -21.34 8.17
C PRO A 97 15.46 -22.78 8.52
N GLU A 98 16.41 -23.70 8.54
CA GLU A 98 16.15 -25.10 8.94
C GLU A 98 15.73 -25.16 10.41
N GLY A 99 14.54 -25.72 10.68
CA GLY A 99 14.05 -25.96 12.05
C GLY A 99 13.50 -24.74 12.80
N GLY A 100 13.42 -23.56 12.18
CA GLY A 100 12.89 -22.36 12.84
C GLY A 100 11.36 -22.24 12.75
N GLU A 101 10.68 -22.06 13.89
CA GLU A 101 9.35 -21.46 13.90
C GLU A 101 9.45 -20.04 13.30
N GLN A 102 8.72 -19.80 12.22
CA GLN A 102 8.71 -18.51 11.57
C GLN A 102 7.81 -17.56 12.36
N GLU A 103 8.38 -16.63 13.11
CA GLU A 103 7.60 -15.50 13.61
C GLU A 103 7.20 -14.62 12.41
N SER A 104 5.93 -14.70 12.01
CA SER A 104 5.37 -13.74 11.06
C SER A 104 5.41 -12.34 11.68
N PRO A 105 5.68 -11.29 10.89
CA PRO A 105 5.55 -9.92 11.37
C PRO A 105 4.17 -9.74 12.01
N THR A 106 4.14 -9.27 13.25
CA THR A 106 2.89 -9.19 14.04
C THR A 106 1.89 -8.16 13.52
N GLY A 107 2.28 -7.31 12.56
CA GLY A 107 1.45 -6.21 12.04
C GLY A 107 1.22 -5.09 13.06
N ASN A 108 1.84 -5.16 14.24
CA ASN A 108 1.65 -4.19 15.31
C ASN A 108 2.24 -2.83 14.94
N TYR A 109 1.42 -1.78 15.07
CA TYR A 109 1.87 -0.41 14.89
C TYR A 109 2.67 0.08 16.09
N THR A 110 3.72 0.84 15.82
CA THR A 110 4.45 1.61 16.84
C THR A 110 4.25 3.10 16.58
N SER A 111 4.52 3.95 17.57
CA SER A 111 4.35 5.41 17.43
C SER A 111 5.41 6.09 16.55
N GLY A 112 6.26 5.34 15.84
CA GLY A 112 7.40 5.85 15.06
C GLY A 112 7.60 5.13 13.72
N LEU A 113 8.46 5.70 12.87
CA LEU A 113 8.68 5.23 11.49
C LEU A 113 9.72 4.10 11.40
N VAL A 114 10.67 4.06 12.33
CA VAL A 114 11.56 2.93 12.65
C VAL A 114 11.86 3.04 14.14
N ARG A 115 11.98 1.91 14.83
CA ARG A 115 12.29 1.87 16.27
C ARG A 115 13.72 2.36 16.56
#